data_AF-C6M144-F1
#
_entry.id   AF-C6M144-F1
#
_cell.length_a   1.000
_cell.length_b   1.000
_cell.length_c   1.000
_cell.angle_alpha   90.00
_cell.angle_beta   90.00
_cell.angle_gamma   90.00
#
_symmetry.space_group_name_H-M   'P 1'
#
loop_
_entity.id
_entity.type
_entity.pdbx_description
1 polymer ?
#
loop_
_entity_poly.entity_id
_entity_poly.type
_entity_poly.pdbx_seq_one_letter_code
_entity_poly.pdbx_strand_id
1 'polypeptide(L)'
;MFIDFQTTSKPMTLSKLPLWQTSEQVCDILLALPEKQRNRALYELVSLFDHENPQGRTEAESQLVALRLLWHDPRFQALENIKHWLRDVLGLDESNGSWLTLQSDIETLMEMLHPETCRTYGEYGGMFKSAQTLEPFVARMFERDTEASRSMAWDCLYWNKELRRLRPDWDEWLKEEIRNLHDKYGENK
;
A
#
# COMPACT_ATOMS: atom_id res chain seq x y z
N MET A 1 9.50 27.81 -14.54
CA MET A 1 10.77 27.40 -15.16
C MET A 1 10.60 25.94 -15.55
N PHE A 2 10.36 25.68 -16.83
CA PHE A 2 10.23 24.31 -17.35
C PHE A 2 11.65 23.74 -17.46
N ILE A 3 11.91 22.60 -16.80
CA ILE A 3 13.14 21.86 -17.02
C ILE A 3 12.90 20.92 -18.19
N ASP A 4 13.60 21.20 -19.28
CA ASP A 4 13.58 20.44 -20.52
C ASP A 4 14.48 19.19 -20.36
N PHE A 5 13.87 18.01 -20.27
CA PHE A 5 14.59 16.73 -20.24
C PHE A 5 14.83 16.23 -21.67
N GLN A 6 15.54 17.00 -22.49
CA GLN A 6 16.14 16.47 -23.70
C GLN A 6 17.62 16.84 -23.76
N THR A 7 18.46 15.98 -23.18
CA THR A 7 19.87 15.83 -23.58
C THR A 7 20.42 14.52 -23.00
N THR A 8 20.61 13.52 -23.86
CA THR A 8 21.59 12.42 -23.73
C THR A 8 21.95 11.95 -22.31
N SER A 9 20.95 11.60 -21.50
CA SER A 9 21.17 11.04 -20.18
C SER A 9 21.47 9.55 -20.33
N LYS A 10 22.61 9.10 -19.82
CA LYS A 10 22.87 7.66 -19.64
C LYS A 10 21.68 7.06 -18.88
N PRO A 11 21.18 5.86 -19.24
CA PRO A 11 20.09 5.24 -18.51
C PRO A 11 20.44 5.21 -17.03
N MET A 12 19.55 5.76 -16.20
CA MET A 12 19.74 5.77 -14.75
C MET A 12 19.84 4.31 -14.29
N THR A 13 20.87 4.03 -13.49
CA THR A 13 21.08 2.71 -12.91
C THR A 13 20.72 2.77 -11.44
N LEU A 14 20.16 1.68 -10.90
CA LEU A 14 19.78 1.56 -9.48
C LEU A 14 20.83 2.09 -8.50
N SER A 15 22.13 1.95 -8.80
CA SER A 15 23.22 2.45 -7.95
C SER A 15 23.33 3.99 -7.81
N LYS A 16 22.44 4.78 -8.41
CA LYS A 16 22.50 6.26 -8.46
C LYS A 16 21.10 6.92 -8.44
N LEU A 17 20.17 6.40 -7.65
CA LEU A 17 18.88 7.08 -7.50
C LEU A 17 19.08 8.44 -6.83
N PRO A 18 18.48 9.53 -7.37
CA PRO A 18 18.59 10.85 -6.76
C PRO A 18 17.71 10.92 -5.51
N LEU A 19 18.03 11.86 -4.62
CA LEU A 19 17.09 12.28 -3.59
C LEU A 19 15.85 12.90 -4.25
N TRP A 20 14.71 12.80 -3.58
CA TRP A 20 13.46 13.40 -4.03
C TRP A 20 12.91 14.36 -2.97
N GLN A 21 12.34 15.47 -3.44
CA GLN A 21 11.77 16.55 -2.61
C GLN A 21 10.25 16.66 -2.82
N THR A 22 9.77 16.24 -3.99
CA THR A 22 8.36 16.33 -4.39
C THR A 22 7.83 14.96 -4.76
N SER A 23 6.53 14.78 -4.62
CA SER A 23 5.86 13.50 -4.86
C SER A 23 5.89 13.10 -6.34
N GLU A 24 5.85 14.07 -7.24
CA GLU A 24 5.93 13.89 -8.69
C GLU A 24 7.31 13.38 -9.12
N GLN A 25 8.39 13.84 -8.46
CA GLN A 25 9.75 13.38 -8.74
C GLN A 25 9.89 11.87 -8.55
N VAL A 26 9.17 11.26 -7.60
CA VAL A 26 9.19 9.80 -7.42
C VAL A 26 8.73 9.09 -8.69
N CYS A 27 7.64 9.55 -9.30
CA CYS A 27 7.13 9.01 -10.56
C CYS A 27 8.13 9.26 -11.70
N ASP A 28 8.65 10.47 -11.83
CA ASP A 28 9.62 10.82 -12.88
C ASP A 28 10.88 9.95 -12.83
N ILE A 29 11.42 9.73 -11.63
CA ILE A 29 12.58 8.84 -11.40
C ILE A 29 12.24 7.41 -11.86
N LEU A 30 11.07 6.89 -11.49
CA LEU A 30 10.67 5.54 -11.88
C LEU A 30 10.43 5.40 -13.40
N LEU A 31 9.92 6.45 -14.07
CA LEU A 31 9.72 6.44 -15.52
C LEU A 31 11.03 6.51 -16.30
N ALA A 32 12.06 7.16 -15.75
CA ALA A 32 13.40 7.21 -16.34
C ALA A 32 14.13 5.86 -16.28
N LEU A 33 13.64 4.90 -15.48
CA LEU A 33 14.22 3.57 -15.33
C LEU A 33 13.58 2.52 -16.26
N PRO A 34 14.33 1.49 -16.67
CA PRO A 34 13.77 0.29 -17.28
C PRO A 34 12.70 -0.32 -16.36
N GLU A 35 11.59 -0.79 -16.93
CA GLU A 35 10.45 -1.33 -16.18
C GLU A 35 10.85 -2.39 -15.13
N LYS A 36 11.73 -3.32 -15.52
CA LYS A 36 12.29 -4.37 -14.66
C LYS A 36 13.06 -3.87 -13.43
N GLN A 37 13.43 -2.60 -13.38
CA GLN A 37 14.15 -1.99 -12.26
C GLN A 37 13.22 -1.17 -11.35
N ARG A 38 12.01 -0.82 -11.80
CA ARG A 38 11.10 0.08 -11.08
C ARG A 38 10.73 -0.44 -9.69
N ASN A 39 10.39 -1.73 -9.59
CA ASN A 39 10.03 -2.32 -8.30
C ASN A 39 11.18 -2.17 -7.29
N ARG A 40 12.41 -2.51 -7.71
CA ARG A 40 13.58 -2.40 -6.84
C ARG A 40 13.90 -0.94 -6.49
N ALA A 41 13.80 -0.03 -7.45
CA ALA A 41 14.04 1.38 -7.22
C ALA A 41 13.04 1.97 -6.22
N LEU A 42 11.77 1.57 -6.30
CA LEU A 42 10.74 2.00 -5.37
C LEU A 42 11.08 1.63 -3.92
N TYR A 43 11.64 0.44 -3.68
CA TYR A 43 12.11 0.05 -2.35
C TYR A 43 13.22 0.97 -1.82
N GLU A 44 14.14 1.40 -2.67
CA GLU A 44 15.26 2.25 -2.27
C GLU A 44 14.82 3.71 -2.07
N LEU A 45 13.95 4.21 -2.96
CA LEU A 45 13.45 5.59 -2.93
C LEU A 45 12.73 5.94 -1.64
N VAL A 46 12.11 4.97 -0.95
CA VAL A 46 11.42 5.24 0.33
C VAL A 46 12.35 5.92 1.35
N SER A 47 13.66 5.67 1.26
CA SER A 47 14.69 6.21 2.16
C SER A 47 15.47 7.42 1.62
N LEU A 48 15.10 7.93 0.43
CA LEU A 48 15.82 8.97 -0.29
C LEU A 48 15.09 10.32 -0.30
N PHE A 49 14.24 10.57 0.70
CA PHE A 49 13.62 11.88 0.85
C PHE A 49 14.67 12.92 1.24
N ASP A 50 14.65 14.07 0.58
CA ASP A 50 15.52 15.19 0.91
C ASP A 50 14.90 16.05 2.02
N HIS A 51 15.45 15.92 3.22
CA HIS A 51 14.99 16.68 4.40
C HIS A 51 15.43 18.16 4.41
N GLU A 52 16.30 18.58 3.50
CA GLU A 52 16.64 20.00 3.32
C GLU A 52 15.61 20.74 2.44
N ASN A 53 14.45 20.12 2.19
CA ASN A 53 13.41 20.64 1.32
C ASN A 53 12.93 22.06 1.74
N PRO A 54 13.10 23.08 0.88
CA PRO A 54 12.71 24.45 1.18
C PRO A 54 11.18 24.69 1.21
N GLN A 55 10.38 23.69 0.81
CA GLN A 55 8.92 23.81 0.68
C GLN A 55 8.17 23.52 1.99
N GLY A 56 8.87 23.09 3.05
CA GLY A 56 8.31 22.90 4.38
C GLY A 56 7.32 21.74 4.53
N ARG A 57 7.17 20.88 3.52
CA ARG A 57 6.37 19.65 3.62
C ARG A 57 7.14 18.58 4.36
N THR A 58 6.43 17.81 5.17
CA THR A 58 7.01 16.65 5.84
C THR A 58 7.20 15.49 4.85
N GLU A 59 8.12 14.58 5.19
CA GLU A 59 8.29 13.32 4.45
C GLU A 59 6.97 12.56 4.38
N ALA A 60 6.25 12.43 5.50
CA ALA A 60 4.99 11.70 5.60
C ALA A 60 3.90 12.23 4.66
N GLU A 61 3.71 13.55 4.61
CA GLU A 61 2.77 14.18 3.68
C GLU A 61 3.18 13.92 2.22
N SER A 62 4.49 14.01 1.94
CA SER A 62 5.02 13.82 0.60
C SER A 62 4.94 12.37 0.14
N GLN A 63 5.13 11.40 1.05
CA GLN A 63 4.95 9.97 0.83
C GLN A 63 3.47 9.62 0.59
N LEU A 64 2.53 10.21 1.34
CA LEU A 64 1.10 9.98 1.11
C LEU A 64 0.68 10.45 -0.29
N VAL A 65 1.12 11.64 -0.72
CA VAL A 65 0.82 12.13 -2.07
C VAL A 65 1.51 11.26 -3.14
N ALA A 66 2.77 10.88 -2.93
CA ALA A 66 3.48 9.98 -3.85
C ALA A 66 2.78 8.63 -3.98
N LEU A 67 2.33 8.04 -2.87
CA LEU A 67 1.61 6.77 -2.85
C LEU A 67 0.33 6.85 -3.72
N ARG A 68 -0.44 7.93 -3.60
CA ARG A 68 -1.64 8.12 -4.42
C ARG A 68 -1.29 8.27 -5.90
N LEU A 69 -0.22 9.00 -6.25
CA LEU A 69 0.24 9.08 -7.64
C LEU A 69 0.62 7.70 -8.19
N LEU A 70 1.32 6.88 -7.39
CA LEU A 70 1.70 5.52 -7.78
C LEU A 70 0.48 4.60 -7.97
N TRP A 71 -0.51 4.70 -7.09
CA TRP A 71 -1.75 3.92 -7.20
C TRP A 71 -2.61 4.31 -8.40
N HIS A 72 -2.57 5.57 -8.83
CA HIS A 72 -3.39 6.04 -9.95
C HIS A 72 -2.68 5.92 -11.32
N ASP A 73 -1.46 5.41 -11.36
CA ASP A 73 -0.72 5.14 -12.59
C ASP A 73 -0.62 3.62 -12.87
N PRO A 74 -1.25 3.11 -13.96
CA PRO A 74 -1.22 1.69 -14.31
C PRO A 74 0.17 1.09 -14.48
N ARG A 75 1.20 1.91 -14.72
CA ARG A 75 2.59 1.46 -14.86
C ARG A 75 3.23 1.08 -13.53
N PHE A 76 2.61 1.48 -12.41
CA PHE A 76 3.14 1.29 -11.06
C PHE A 76 2.24 0.47 -10.14
N GLN A 77 0.93 0.42 -10.37
CA GLN A 77 -0.07 -0.26 -9.51
C GLN A 77 0.33 -1.68 -9.06
N ALA A 78 0.93 -2.46 -9.95
CA ALA A 78 1.34 -3.85 -9.68
C ALA A 78 2.74 -3.99 -9.05
N LEU A 79 3.42 -2.89 -8.68
CA LEU A 79 4.74 -2.95 -8.04
C LEU A 79 4.59 -3.36 -6.57
N GLU A 80 5.13 -4.54 -6.23
CA GLU A 80 5.11 -5.07 -4.86
C GLU A 80 5.62 -4.09 -3.80
N ASN A 81 6.71 -3.37 -4.10
CA ASN A 81 7.38 -2.52 -3.11
C ASN A 81 6.61 -1.24 -2.77
N ILE A 82 5.46 -0.99 -3.39
CA ILE A 82 4.47 -0.01 -2.91
C ILE A 82 4.08 -0.31 -1.46
N LYS A 83 4.10 -1.59 -1.04
CA LYS A 83 3.79 -1.99 0.35
C LYS A 83 4.67 -1.29 1.40
N HIS A 84 5.94 -1.01 1.08
CA HIS A 84 6.84 -0.33 2.01
C HIS A 84 6.47 1.15 2.20
N TRP A 85 6.08 1.82 1.11
CA TRP A 85 5.57 3.19 1.18
C TRP A 85 4.26 3.26 1.94
N LEU A 86 3.34 2.35 1.64
CA LEU A 86 2.07 2.25 2.34
C LEU A 86 2.28 2.03 3.85
N ARG A 87 3.20 1.12 4.22
CA ARG A 87 3.53 0.83 5.61
C ARG A 87 4.00 2.08 6.36
N ASP A 88 4.88 2.88 5.77
CA ASP A 88 5.43 4.08 6.41
C ASP A 88 4.34 5.17 6.54
N VAL A 89 3.49 5.32 5.52
CA VAL A 89 2.32 6.22 5.54
C VAL A 89 1.29 5.83 6.60
N LEU A 90 0.99 4.53 6.73
CA LEU A 90 0.05 4.00 7.71
C LEU A 90 0.64 3.93 9.12
N GLY A 91 1.97 3.83 9.25
CA GLY A 91 2.66 3.89 10.54
C GLY A 91 2.51 5.23 11.27
N LEU A 92 2.14 6.28 10.54
CA LEU A 92 1.87 7.62 11.07
C LEU A 92 0.38 7.96 11.11
N ASP A 93 -0.48 6.95 10.98
CA ASP A 93 -1.94 7.12 10.85
C ASP A 93 -2.59 7.89 12.01
N GLU A 94 -2.12 7.73 13.26
CA GLU A 94 -2.64 8.52 14.39
C GLU A 94 -2.47 10.04 14.18
N SER A 95 -1.44 10.45 13.44
CA SER A 95 -1.13 11.85 13.18
C SER A 95 -1.78 12.41 11.91
N ASN A 96 -1.98 11.57 10.88
CA ASN A 96 -2.40 12.03 9.56
C ASN A 96 -3.73 11.40 9.06
N GLY A 97 -4.33 10.48 9.81
CA GLY A 97 -5.56 9.78 9.43
C GLY A 97 -5.45 9.05 8.08
N SER A 98 -4.25 8.59 7.72
CA SER A 98 -3.93 8.09 6.38
C SER A 98 -4.77 6.89 5.96
N TRP A 99 -5.09 5.98 6.88
CA TRP A 99 -5.90 4.80 6.55
C TRP A 99 -7.28 5.21 6.04
N LEU A 100 -7.98 6.12 6.74
CA LEU A 100 -9.28 6.61 6.29
C LEU A 100 -9.17 7.42 5.01
N THR A 101 -8.11 8.21 4.87
CA THR A 101 -7.85 9.02 3.67
C THR A 101 -7.66 8.16 2.42
N LEU A 102 -7.03 6.99 2.56
CA LEU A 102 -6.74 6.05 1.46
C LEU A 102 -7.88 5.07 1.16
N GLN A 103 -8.92 5.02 2.01
CA GLN A 103 -9.99 4.02 1.91
C GLN A 103 -10.70 4.05 0.55
N SER A 104 -11.04 5.24 0.03
CA SER A 104 -11.68 5.35 -1.29
C SER A 104 -10.79 4.84 -2.41
N ASP A 105 -9.49 5.13 -2.34
CA ASP A 105 -8.55 4.76 -3.40
C ASP A 105 -8.32 3.24 -3.39
N ILE A 106 -8.07 2.63 -2.24
CA ILE A 106 -7.88 1.17 -2.14
C ILE A 106 -9.16 0.43 -2.56
N GLU A 107 -10.34 0.93 -2.18
CA GLU A 107 -11.61 0.32 -2.53
C GLU A 107 -11.93 0.34 -4.03
N THR A 108 -11.37 1.32 -4.74
CA THR A 108 -11.54 1.46 -6.19
C THR A 108 -10.49 0.64 -6.95
N LEU A 109 -9.28 0.53 -6.40
CA LEU A 109 -8.10 0.05 -7.12
C LEU A 109 -7.65 -1.36 -6.71
N MET A 110 -8.21 -1.97 -5.67
CA MET A 110 -7.71 -3.21 -5.07
C MET A 110 -7.43 -4.36 -6.06
N GLU A 111 -8.19 -4.44 -7.15
CA GLU A 111 -8.03 -5.50 -8.17
C GLU A 111 -6.82 -5.27 -9.08
N MET A 112 -6.36 -4.02 -9.20
CA MET A 112 -5.20 -3.63 -10.01
C MET A 112 -3.93 -3.50 -9.18
N LEU A 113 -4.07 -3.33 -7.86
CA LEU A 113 -2.94 -3.22 -6.94
C LEU A 113 -2.28 -4.57 -6.71
N HIS A 114 -0.98 -4.52 -6.40
CA HIS A 114 -0.28 -5.73 -5.98
C HIS A 114 -0.93 -6.34 -4.71
N PRO A 115 -1.09 -7.68 -4.60
CA PRO A 115 -1.74 -8.31 -3.45
C PRO A 115 -1.17 -7.88 -2.10
N GLU A 116 0.15 -7.79 -2.00
CA GLU A 116 0.83 -7.34 -0.76
C GLU A 116 0.49 -5.90 -0.35
N THR A 117 0.13 -5.03 -1.30
CA THR A 117 -0.37 -3.67 -0.99
C THR A 117 -1.73 -3.75 -0.32
N CYS A 118 -2.64 -4.58 -0.87
CA CYS A 118 -3.95 -4.82 -0.25
C CYS A 118 -3.81 -5.42 1.14
N ARG A 119 -2.96 -6.45 1.29
CA ARG A 119 -2.69 -7.09 2.59
C ARG A 119 -2.18 -6.11 3.62
N THR A 120 -1.16 -5.31 3.27
CA THR A 120 -0.62 -4.28 4.16
C THR A 120 -1.70 -3.30 4.62
N TYR A 121 -2.60 -2.88 3.73
CA TYR A 121 -3.71 -1.99 4.10
C TYR A 121 -4.68 -2.66 5.10
N GLY A 122 -5.03 -3.92 4.85
CA GLY A 122 -5.89 -4.73 5.71
C GLY A 122 -5.28 -4.99 7.09
N GLU A 123 -3.99 -5.35 7.15
CA GLU A 123 -3.24 -5.60 8.38
C GLU A 123 -3.25 -4.37 9.29
N TYR A 124 -2.87 -3.20 8.75
CA TYR A 124 -2.88 -1.95 9.50
C TYR A 124 -4.28 -1.53 9.94
N GLY A 125 -5.28 -1.78 9.10
CA GLY A 125 -6.69 -1.62 9.48
C GLY A 125 -7.00 -2.45 10.71
N GLY A 126 -6.78 -3.76 10.64
CA GLY A 126 -7.08 -4.70 11.72
C GLY A 126 -6.30 -4.43 13.01
N MET A 127 -5.03 -4.04 12.90
CA MET A 127 -4.17 -3.75 14.06
C MET A 127 -4.55 -2.47 14.80
N PHE A 128 -4.87 -1.40 14.06
CA PHE A 128 -4.89 -0.04 14.63
C PHE A 128 -6.27 0.62 14.64
N LYS A 129 -7.26 0.10 13.90
CA LYS A 129 -8.60 0.71 13.86
C LYS A 129 -9.56 0.04 14.83
N SER A 130 -10.50 0.85 15.33
CA SER A 130 -11.59 0.34 16.17
C SER A 130 -12.53 -0.55 15.35
N ALA A 131 -13.22 -1.48 16.02
CA ALA A 131 -14.22 -2.32 15.38
C ALA A 131 -15.31 -1.50 14.68
N GLN A 132 -15.74 -0.38 15.28
CA GLN A 132 -16.73 0.55 14.71
C GLN A 132 -16.27 1.16 13.37
N THR A 133 -14.97 1.44 13.25
CA THR A 133 -14.40 2.00 12.01
C THR A 133 -14.25 0.93 10.95
N LEU A 134 -13.86 -0.28 11.34
CA LEU A 134 -13.60 -1.39 10.42
C LEU A 134 -14.85 -2.09 9.93
N GLU A 135 -15.90 -2.21 10.74
CA GLU A 135 -17.10 -2.96 10.40
C GLU A 135 -17.69 -2.58 9.02
N PRO A 136 -17.96 -1.30 8.70
CA PRO A 136 -18.50 -0.96 7.39
C PRO A 136 -17.52 -1.25 6.24
N PHE A 137 -16.21 -1.15 6.48
CA PHE A 137 -15.19 -1.48 5.47
C PHE A 137 -15.16 -2.98 5.20
N VAL A 138 -15.11 -3.81 6.24
CA VAL A 138 -15.09 -5.28 6.12
C VAL A 138 -16.40 -5.80 5.51
N ALA A 139 -17.56 -5.22 5.85
CA ALA A 139 -18.82 -5.56 5.21
C ALA A 139 -18.77 -5.36 3.69
N ARG A 140 -18.24 -4.21 3.23
CA ARG A 140 -18.04 -3.96 1.79
C ARG A 140 -17.03 -4.91 1.15
N MET A 141 -16.03 -5.41 1.90
CA MET A 141 -15.09 -6.41 1.37
C MET A 141 -15.79 -7.74 1.10
N PHE A 142 -16.67 -8.16 2.01
CA PHE A 142 -17.49 -9.35 1.85
C PHE A 142 -18.50 -9.22 0.71
N GLU A 143 -19.13 -8.05 0.54
CA GLU A 143 -20.05 -7.80 -0.57
C GLU A 143 -19.38 -7.88 -1.95
N ARG A 144 -18.10 -7.47 -2.05
CA ARG A 144 -17.33 -7.54 -3.30
C ARG A 144 -16.90 -8.95 -3.67
N ASP A 145 -16.56 -9.78 -2.68
CA ASP A 145 -16.16 -11.19 -2.82
C ASP A 145 -15.09 -11.46 -3.91
N THR A 146 -14.08 -10.60 -4.01
CA THR A 146 -12.90 -10.81 -4.87
C THR A 146 -11.72 -11.34 -4.06
N GLU A 147 -10.69 -11.86 -4.72
CA GLU A 147 -9.50 -12.34 -4.02
C GLU A 147 -8.85 -11.23 -3.17
N ALA A 148 -8.73 -10.02 -3.73
CA ALA A 148 -8.18 -8.88 -3.01
C ALA A 148 -9.07 -8.45 -1.84
N SER A 149 -10.40 -8.41 -2.02
CA SER A 149 -11.32 -8.00 -0.95
C SER A 149 -11.34 -9.04 0.18
N ARG A 150 -11.38 -10.34 -0.15
CA ARG A 150 -11.28 -11.42 0.82
C ARG A 150 -9.97 -11.39 1.59
N SER A 151 -8.84 -11.15 0.91
CA SER A 151 -7.54 -11.02 1.57
C SER A 151 -7.54 -9.86 2.58
N MET A 152 -8.06 -8.69 2.20
CA MET A 152 -8.15 -7.55 3.12
C MET A 152 -9.09 -7.80 4.30
N ALA A 153 -10.25 -8.43 4.06
CA ALA A 153 -11.17 -8.83 5.13
C ALA A 153 -10.50 -9.80 6.10
N TRP A 154 -9.77 -10.79 5.56
CA TRP A 154 -8.98 -11.74 6.35
C TRP A 154 -7.98 -11.02 7.23
N ASP A 155 -7.14 -10.14 6.67
CA ASP A 155 -6.11 -9.42 7.43
C ASP A 155 -6.74 -8.50 8.50
N CYS A 156 -7.84 -7.81 8.19
CA CYS A 156 -8.58 -7.00 9.16
C CYS A 156 -9.08 -7.85 10.34
N LEU A 157 -9.76 -8.96 10.06
CA LEU A 157 -10.36 -9.82 11.07
C LEU A 157 -9.29 -10.55 11.90
N TYR A 158 -8.21 -11.00 11.27
CA TYR A 158 -7.12 -11.69 11.93
C TYR A 158 -6.59 -10.85 13.11
N TRP A 159 -6.29 -9.58 12.86
CA TRP A 159 -5.76 -8.66 13.86
C TRP A 159 -6.84 -8.08 14.79
N ASN A 160 -8.07 -7.85 14.31
CA ASN A 160 -9.11 -7.20 15.12
C ASN A 160 -10.01 -8.17 15.89
N LYS A 161 -9.61 -8.51 17.12
CA LYS A 161 -10.38 -9.41 18.01
C LYS A 161 -11.72 -8.83 18.45
N GLU A 162 -11.83 -7.51 18.58
CA GLU A 162 -13.07 -6.86 19.01
C GLU A 162 -14.15 -7.00 17.93
N LEU A 163 -13.80 -6.73 16.67
CA LEU A 163 -14.71 -6.88 15.54
C LEU A 163 -15.23 -8.31 15.42
N ARG A 164 -14.34 -9.31 15.59
CA ARG A 164 -14.74 -10.72 15.59
C ARG A 164 -15.71 -11.10 16.70
N ARG A 165 -15.61 -10.46 17.88
CA ARG A 165 -16.59 -10.66 18.97
C ARG A 165 -17.94 -10.04 18.65
N LEU A 166 -17.95 -8.89 17.97
CA LEU A 166 -19.19 -8.22 17.53
C LEU A 166 -19.86 -8.95 16.37
N ARG A 167 -19.06 -9.64 15.54
CA ARG A 167 -19.50 -10.37 14.33
C ARG A 167 -19.05 -11.83 14.38
N PRO A 168 -19.74 -12.70 15.16
CA PRO A 168 -19.41 -14.12 15.26
C PRO A 168 -19.46 -14.86 13.92
N ASP A 169 -20.34 -14.43 13.01
CA ASP A 169 -20.41 -14.90 11.62
C ASP A 169 -19.08 -14.72 10.89
N TRP A 170 -18.41 -13.58 11.09
CA TRP A 170 -17.12 -13.29 10.48
C TRP A 170 -15.95 -14.02 11.17
N ASP A 171 -16.05 -14.27 12.48
CA ASP A 171 -15.06 -15.09 13.19
C ASP A 171 -15.09 -16.55 12.73
N GLU A 172 -16.27 -17.12 12.51
CA GLU A 172 -16.38 -18.48 11.94
C GLU A 172 -15.84 -18.53 10.51
N TRP A 173 -16.19 -17.56 9.66
CA TRP A 173 -15.61 -17.45 8.32
C TRP A 173 -14.07 -17.43 8.36
N LEU A 174 -13.47 -16.62 9.26
CA LEU A 174 -12.01 -16.55 9.39
C LEU A 174 -11.40 -17.91 9.82
N LYS A 175 -12.05 -18.62 10.75
CA LYS A 175 -11.60 -19.95 11.20
C LYS A 175 -11.63 -20.97 10.05
N GLU A 176 -12.65 -20.91 9.21
CA GLU A 176 -12.75 -21.75 8.01
C GLU A 176 -11.63 -21.43 7.02
N GLU A 177 -11.37 -20.15 6.74
CA GLU A 177 -10.27 -19.74 5.86
C GLU A 177 -8.90 -20.20 6.38
N ILE A 178 -8.65 -20.07 7.69
CA ILE A 178 -7.41 -20.56 8.32
C ILE A 178 -7.28 -22.08 8.17
N ARG A 179 -8.39 -22.83 8.33
CA ARG A 179 -8.40 -24.29 8.15
C ARG A 179 -8.09 -24.67 6.70
N ASN A 180 -8.74 -24.01 5.75
CA ASN A 180 -8.53 -24.24 4.32
C ASN A 180 -7.06 -23.98 3.91
N LEU A 181 -6.43 -22.95 4.46
CA LEU A 181 -5.01 -22.68 4.26
C LEU A 181 -4.12 -23.79 4.84
N HIS A 182 -4.42 -24.26 6.06
CA HIS A 182 -3.69 -25.38 6.65
C HIS A 182 -3.83 -26.67 5.83
N ASP A 183 -5.01 -26.99 5.32
CA ASP A 183 -5.22 -28.19 4.51
C ASP A 183 -4.45 -28.08 3.17
N LYS A 184 -4.50 -26.91 2.53
CA LYS A 184 -3.80 -26.66 1.25
C LYS A 184 -2.27 -26.76 1.33
N TYR A 185 -1.67 -26.32 2.44
CA TYR A 185 -0.22 -26.27 2.60
C TYR A 185 0.35 -27.33 3.57
N GLY A 186 -0.52 -28.01 4.32
CA GLY A 186 -0.19 -29.02 5.32
C GLY A 186 -0.09 -30.46 4.78
N GLU A 187 -0.52 -30.72 3.53
CA GLU A 187 -0.39 -32.01 2.85
C GLU A 187 1.03 -32.32 2.32
N ASN A 188 2.02 -31.45 2.55
CA ASN A 188 3.44 -31.78 2.31
C ASN A 188 4.06 -32.53 3.50
N LYS A 189 3.54 -33.72 3.82
CA LYS A 189 4.19 -34.67 4.74
C LYS A 189 4.55 -35.98 4.03
#